data_AF-A0A9K3DQK5-F1
#
_entry.id   AF-A0A9K3DQK5-F1
#
_cell.length_a   1.000
_cell.length_b   1.000
_cell.length_c   1.000
_cell.angle_alpha   90.00
_cell.angle_beta   90.00
_cell.angle_gamma   90.00
#
_symmetry.space_group_name_H-M   'P 1'
#
loop_
_entity.id
_entity.type
_entity.pdbx_description
1 polymer ?
#
loop_
_entity_poly.entity_id
_entity_poly.type
_entity_poly.pdbx_seq_one_letter_code
_entity_poly.pdbx_strand_id
1 'polypeptide(L)'
;MNGSSRTTRGLWKDQFGGVIFGCKKTTINECLYKNLFGLPSSHFAYVKKIKPGLPVFLFNYTDRTLLGIFEAVSSGQMNIDPCAWTSEGYKTPFPAQVHHKPLG
;
A
#
# COMPACT_ATOMS: atom_id res chain seq x y z
N MET A 1 14.25 -26.08 -1.72
CA MET A 1 12.98 -26.66 -2.20
C MET A 1 11.84 -25.78 -1.69
N ASN A 2 11.29 -24.88 -2.53
CA ASN A 2 10.16 -24.03 -2.12
C ASN A 2 8.85 -24.76 -2.39
N GLY A 3 8.17 -25.17 -1.31
CA GLY A 3 6.88 -25.86 -1.35
C GLY A 3 5.71 -24.92 -1.59
N SER A 4 5.63 -24.30 -2.78
CA SER A 4 4.41 -23.58 -3.17
C SER A 4 3.33 -24.58 -3.60
N SER A 5 2.36 -24.82 -2.72
CA SER A 5 1.17 -25.62 -3.02
C SER A 5 0.26 -24.85 -3.98
N ARG A 6 -0.12 -25.46 -5.11
CA ARG A 6 -1.15 -24.92 -6.01
C ARG A 6 -2.52 -25.01 -5.33
N THR A 7 -3.35 -23.99 -5.53
CA THR A 7 -4.76 -24.02 -5.13
C THR A 7 -5.60 -24.78 -6.15
N THR A 8 -6.82 -25.16 -5.77
CA THR A 8 -7.78 -25.85 -6.65
C THR A 8 -8.14 -25.06 -7.90
N ARG A 9 -7.88 -23.74 -7.92
CA ARG A 9 -8.07 -22.85 -9.07
C ARG A 9 -6.79 -22.61 -9.89
N GLY A 10 -5.74 -23.40 -9.69
CA GLY A 10 -4.52 -23.36 -10.48
C GLY A 10 -3.53 -22.24 -10.13
N LEU A 11 -3.88 -21.36 -9.19
CA LEU A 11 -3.05 -20.27 -8.70
C LEU A 11 -2.11 -20.73 -7.58
N TRP A 12 -0.92 -20.14 -7.49
CA TRP A 12 0.06 -20.40 -6.43
C TRP A 12 -0.32 -19.67 -5.13
N LYS A 13 0.01 -20.20 -3.95
CA LYS A 13 -0.28 -19.53 -2.66
C LYS A 13 0.28 -18.11 -2.59
N ASP A 14 1.43 -17.88 -3.18
CA ASP A 14 2.10 -16.58 -3.32
C ASP A 14 1.39 -15.62 -4.28
N GLN A 15 0.41 -16.08 -5.04
CA GLN A 15 -0.52 -15.24 -5.83
C GLN A 15 -1.76 -14.81 -5.04
N PHE A 16 -1.99 -15.37 -3.84
CA PHE A 16 -3.07 -14.95 -2.93
C PHE A 16 -2.48 -14.05 -1.85
N GLY A 17 -2.41 -12.76 -2.14
CA GLY A 17 -1.92 -11.78 -1.19
C GLY A 17 -2.47 -10.40 -1.49
N GLY A 18 -2.65 -9.62 -0.45
CA GLY A 18 -2.97 -8.20 -0.56
C GLY A 18 -2.59 -7.47 0.71
N VAL A 19 -2.34 -6.17 0.59
CA VAL A 19 -1.97 -5.32 1.73
C VAL A 19 -3.00 -4.23 1.89
N ILE A 20 -3.53 -4.08 3.10
CA ILE A 20 -4.41 -2.97 3.45
C ILE A 20 -3.56 -1.83 3.99
N PHE A 21 -3.74 -0.65 3.40
CA PHE A 21 -3.24 0.62 3.87
C PHE A 21 -4.38 1.37 4.54
N GLY A 22 -4.11 1.82 5.76
CA GLY A 22 -5.06 2.59 6.54
C GLY A 22 -4.87 4.08 6.35
N CYS A 23 -5.97 4.82 6.24
CA CYS A 23 -5.98 6.27 6.09
C CYS A 23 -7.08 6.92 6.93
N LYS A 24 -7.04 8.25 7.04
CA LYS A 24 -8.10 9.08 7.61
C LYS A 24 -8.74 9.92 6.52
N LYS A 25 -9.93 10.46 6.77
CA LYS A 25 -10.61 11.39 5.85
C LYS A 25 -9.70 12.51 5.34
N THR A 26 -8.81 13.03 6.19
CA THR A 26 -7.86 14.10 5.86
C THR A 26 -6.73 13.68 4.91
N THR A 27 -6.40 12.38 4.84
CA THR A 27 -5.27 11.88 4.04
C THR A 27 -5.69 11.20 2.74
N ILE A 28 -6.98 10.90 2.56
CA ILE A 28 -7.51 10.19 1.37
C ILE A 28 -7.09 10.87 0.07
N ASN A 29 -7.39 12.17 -0.05
CA ASN A 29 -7.16 12.91 -1.28
C ASN A 29 -5.70 12.87 -1.70
N GLU A 30 -4.78 13.01 -0.73
CA GLU A 30 -3.35 12.97 -1.00
C GLU A 30 -2.89 11.56 -1.39
N CYS A 31 -3.42 10.50 -0.75
CA CYS A 31 -3.13 9.12 -1.13
C CYS A 31 -3.50 8.84 -2.60
N LEU A 32 -4.66 9.35 -3.05
CA LEU A 32 -5.16 9.15 -4.39
C LEU A 32 -4.46 10.05 -5.41
N TYR A 33 -4.30 11.34 -5.10
CA TYR A 33 -3.68 12.31 -6.00
C TYR A 33 -2.21 12.00 -6.27
N LYS A 34 -1.44 11.64 -5.24
CA LYS A 34 -0.02 11.28 -5.39
C LYS A 34 0.20 9.85 -5.89
N ASN A 35 -0.86 9.05 -6.05
CA ASN A 35 -0.75 7.62 -6.36
C ASN A 35 0.22 6.91 -5.40
N LEU A 36 0.12 7.24 -4.11
CA LEU A 36 1.05 6.81 -3.07
C LEU A 36 0.30 6.37 -1.82
N PHE A 37 0.65 5.21 -1.29
CA PHE A 37 0.22 4.79 0.05
C PHE A 37 1.42 4.73 0.98
N GLY A 38 1.18 5.01 2.25
CA GLY A 38 2.21 5.10 3.28
C GLY A 38 1.77 4.50 4.60
N LEU A 39 2.74 3.97 5.34
CA LEU A 39 2.58 3.50 6.71
C LEU A 39 3.74 4.00 7.58
N PRO A 40 3.57 4.00 8.93
CA PRO A 40 4.67 4.28 9.85
C PRO A 40 5.88 3.37 9.58
N SER A 41 7.08 3.86 9.89
CA SER A 41 8.36 3.15 9.65
C SER A 41 8.41 1.73 10.25
N SER A 42 7.75 1.50 11.38
CA SER A 42 7.66 0.19 12.04
C SER A 42 7.03 -0.90 11.16
N HIS A 43 6.27 -0.52 10.13
CA HIS A 43 5.57 -1.42 9.21
C HIS A 43 6.41 -1.75 7.97
N PHE A 44 7.61 -1.15 7.84
CA PHE A 44 8.44 -1.32 6.64
C PHE A 44 8.84 -2.77 6.36
N ALA A 45 8.95 -3.62 7.40
CA ALA A 45 9.31 -5.02 7.27
C ALA A 45 8.38 -5.81 6.34
N TYR A 46 7.10 -5.44 6.24
CA TYR A 46 6.17 -6.03 5.28
C TYR A 46 5.96 -5.16 4.05
N VAL A 47 5.99 -3.82 4.16
CA VAL A 47 5.86 -2.93 2.99
C VAL A 47 6.96 -3.23 1.96
N LYS A 48 8.20 -3.49 2.39
CA LYS A 48 9.31 -3.88 1.51
C LYS A 48 9.09 -5.20 0.74
N LYS A 49 8.15 -6.04 1.19
CA LYS A 49 7.80 -7.30 0.52
C LYS A 49 6.77 -7.10 -0.59
N ILE A 50 6.12 -5.94 -0.66
CA ILE A 50 5.21 -5.59 -1.75
C ILE A 50 6.01 -5.54 -3.05
N LYS A 51 5.45 -6.11 -4.11
CA LYS A 51 6.00 -6.13 -5.45
C LYS A 51 4.97 -5.55 -6.43
N PRO A 52 5.41 -4.99 -7.57
CA PRO A 52 4.51 -4.59 -8.64
C PRO A 52 3.54 -5.72 -9.01
N GLY A 53 2.28 -5.38 -9.27
CA GLY A 53 1.20 -6.33 -9.55
C GLY A 53 0.45 -6.85 -8.31
N LEU A 54 0.96 -6.62 -7.09
CA LEU A 54 0.26 -7.03 -5.87
C LEU A 54 -0.96 -6.12 -5.62
N PRO A 55 -2.16 -6.69 -5.35
CA PRO A 55 -3.31 -5.92 -4.90
C PRO A 55 -3.02 -5.19 -3.58
N VAL A 56 -3.33 -3.90 -3.54
CA VAL A 56 -3.27 -3.08 -2.33
C VAL A 56 -4.60 -2.34 -2.16
N PHE A 57 -5.04 -2.19 -0.93
CA PHE A 57 -6.36 -1.67 -0.59
C PHE A 57 -6.24 -0.42 0.26
N LEU A 58 -7.11 0.56 0.06
CA LEU A 58 -7.16 1.75 0.90
C LEU A 58 -8.40 1.70 1.81
N PHE A 59 -8.18 1.62 3.12
CA PHE A 59 -9.24 1.62 4.12
C PHE A 59 -9.24 2.94 4.90
N ASN A 60 -10.37 3.62 4.92
CA ASN A 60 -10.57 4.84 5.71
C ASN A 60 -11.14 4.50 7.08
N TYR A 61 -10.36 4.71 8.14
CA TYR A 61 -10.82 4.46 9.52
C TYR A 61 -11.89 5.44 10.00
N THR A 62 -11.91 6.67 9.46
CA THR A 62 -12.85 7.71 9.90
C THR A 62 -14.29 7.28 9.61
N ASP A 63 -14.54 6.83 8.37
CA ASP A 63 -15.88 6.45 7.93
C ASP A 63 -16.07 4.92 7.87
N ARG A 64 -15.02 4.15 8.21
CA ARG A 64 -14.95 2.67 8.13
C ARG A 64 -15.28 2.14 6.73
N THR A 65 -14.75 2.80 5.71
CA THR A 65 -15.01 2.46 4.30
C THR A 65 -13.76 1.92 3.60
N LEU A 66 -13.94 0.86 2.80
CA LEU A 66 -12.93 0.41 1.85
C LEU A 66 -13.10 1.23 0.57
N LEU A 67 -12.14 2.13 0.29
CA LEU A 67 -12.28 3.12 -0.78
C LEU A 67 -12.06 2.53 -2.17
N GLY A 68 -11.30 1.44 -2.28
CA GLY A 68 -11.06 0.80 -3.55
C GLY A 68 -9.97 -0.25 -3.51
N ILE A 69 -9.82 -0.91 -4.66
CA ILE A 69 -8.77 -1.87 -4.94
C ILE A 69 -7.79 -1.19 -5.90
N PHE A 70 -6.51 -1.30 -5.60
CA PHE A 70 -5.42 -0.71 -6.36
C PHE A 70 -4.37 -1.79 -6.64
N GLU A 71 -3.52 -1.54 -7.63
CA GLU A 71 -2.37 -2.38 -7.95
C GLU A 71 -1.09 -1.65 -7.56
N ALA A 72 -0.20 -2.30 -6.82
CA ALA A 72 1.13 -1.76 -6.60
C ALA A 72 1.89 -1.66 -7.93
N VAL A 73 2.51 -0.51 -8.23
CA VAL A 73 3.35 -0.32 -9.43
C VAL A 73 4.83 -0.24 -9.09
N SER A 74 5.18 -0.37 -7.81
CA SER A 74 6.55 -0.34 -7.31
C SER A 74 6.73 -1.34 -6.18
N SER A 75 7.99 -1.67 -5.87
CA SER A 75 8.29 -2.29 -4.57
C SER A 75 8.19 -1.26 -3.45
N GLY A 76 7.79 -1.68 -2.26
CA GLY A 76 7.72 -0.79 -1.11
C GLY A 76 9.11 -0.27 -0.69
N GLN A 77 9.21 1.03 -0.45
CA GLN A 77 10.45 1.75 -0.15
C GLN A 77 10.24 2.74 0.99
N MET A 78 11.34 3.19 1.60
CA MET A 78 11.28 4.28 2.58
C MET A 78 11.36 5.63 1.86
N ASN A 79 10.46 6.55 2.19
CA ASN A 79 10.49 7.95 1.77
C ASN A 79 10.53 8.16 0.25
N ILE A 80 9.66 7.49 -0.50
CA ILE A 80 9.42 7.77 -1.93
C ILE A 80 9.06 9.25 -2.12
N ASP A 81 8.10 9.75 -1.34
CA ASP A 81 7.83 11.18 -1.14
C ASP A 81 8.05 11.51 0.36
N PRO A 82 9.20 12.08 0.72
CA PRO A 82 9.52 12.44 2.11
C PRO A 82 8.62 13.54 2.66
N CYS A 83 7.90 14.26 1.80
CA CYS A 83 7.04 15.38 2.13
C CYS A 83 5.54 15.04 2.02
N ALA A 84 5.18 13.77 1.87
CA ALA A 84 3.77 13.36 1.84
C ALA A 84 3.12 13.39 3.24
N TRP A 85 1.85 13.80 3.28
CA TRP A 85 0.99 13.88 4.47
C TRP A 85 1.54 14.80 5.57
N THR A 86 2.22 15.86 5.18
CA THR A 86 2.71 16.92 6.07
C THR A 86 2.22 18.29 5.59
N SER A 87 1.91 19.18 6.53
CA SER A 87 1.45 20.55 6.25
C SER A 87 2.57 21.58 6.24
N GLU A 88 3.73 21.26 6.83
CA GLU A 88 4.78 22.25 7.16
C GLU A 88 6.17 21.84 6.65
N GLY A 89 6.27 20.93 5.68
CA GLY A 89 7.56 20.52 5.11
C GLY A 89 8.43 19.67 6.05
N TYR A 90 7.91 19.24 7.20
CA TYR A 90 8.55 18.22 8.04
C TYR A 90 8.54 16.84 7.37
N LYS A 91 9.33 15.90 7.93
CA LYS A 91 9.34 14.50 7.50
C LYS A 91 7.94 13.88 7.57
N THR A 92 7.61 13.13 6.52
CA THR A 92 6.38 12.35 6.47
C THR A 92 6.19 11.46 7.71
N PRO A 93 4.98 11.42 8.29
CA PRO A 93 4.65 10.46 9.35
C PRO A 93 4.51 9.02 8.82
N PHE A 94 4.46 8.85 7.49
CA PHE A 94 4.20 7.56 6.83
C PHE A 94 5.30 7.22 5.82
N PRO A 95 6.55 6.99 6.28
CA PRO A 95 7.70 6.84 5.40
C PRO A 95 7.75 5.49 4.68
N ALA A 96 7.06 4.44 5.14
CA ALA A 96 7.05 3.15 4.45
C ALA A 96 6.01 3.20 3.32
N GLN A 97 6.46 3.45 2.10
CA GLN A 97 5.62 3.89 1.00
C GLN A 97 5.62 2.94 -0.20
N VAL A 98 4.55 2.98 -0.99
CA VAL A 98 4.41 2.25 -2.25
C VAL A 98 3.57 3.06 -3.24
N HIS A 99 4.03 3.14 -4.49
CA HIS A 99 3.20 3.67 -5.58
C HIS A 99 2.13 2.68 -6.00
N HIS A 100 0.94 3.19 -6.32
CA HIS A 100 -0.19 2.41 -6.77
C HIS A 100 -0.85 3.02 -8.02
N LYS A 101 -1.75 2.27 -8.63
CA LYS A 101 -2.71 2.76 -9.62
C LYS A 101 -4.08 2.13 -9.31
N PRO A 102 -5.22 2.75 -9.69
CA PRO A 102 -6.51 2.08 -9.63
C PRO A 102 -6.46 0.74 -10.37
N LEU A 103 -7.04 -0.31 -9.79
CA LEU A 103 -7.18 -1.61 -10.45
C LEU A 103 -8.47 -1.58 -11.29
N GLY A 104 -8.32 -1.61 -12.62
CA GLY A 104 -9.40 -1.60 -13.61
C GLY A 104 -9.01 -2.40 -14.84
#